data_AF-A0A527ZMZ5-F1
#
_entry.id   AF-A0A527ZMZ5-F1
#
_cell.length_a   1.000
_cell.length_b   1.000
_cell.length_c   1.000
_cell.angle_alpha   90.00
_cell.angle_beta   90.00
_cell.angle_gamma   90.00
#
_symmetry.space_group_name_H-M   'P 1'
#
loop_
_entity.id
_entity.type
_entity.pdbx_description
1 polymer ?
#
loop_
_entity_poly.entity_id
_entity_poly.type
_entity_poly.pdbx_seq_one_letter_code
_entity_poly.pdbx_strand_id
1 'polypeptide(L)'
;MEVLSYLRATQERTQSCGEAAIAALQLVRLYDAAAARPNGTFLELGTDRGQATKMILAACEKNGGNLVSVDIRDCSSAAVSCRWTFVQADSTDRKTILNKAPILQDGIDLVYVDSLHTPE
;
A
#
# COMPACT_ATOMS: atom_id res chain seq x y z
N MET A 1 11.27 -11.92 -4.37
CA MET A 1 12.23 -11.44 -5.39
C MET A 1 11.71 -10.26 -6.22
N GLU A 2 10.39 -10.02 -6.27
CA GLU A 2 9.76 -9.09 -7.22
C GLU A 2 9.56 -7.63 -6.73
N VAL A 3 9.56 -7.41 -5.41
CA VAL A 3 9.22 -6.10 -4.81
C VAL A 3 10.43 -5.17 -4.66
N LEU A 4 11.60 -5.71 -4.30
CA LEU A 4 12.83 -4.91 -4.17
C LEU A 4 13.36 -4.41 -5.52
N SER A 5 13.17 -5.18 -6.59
CA SER A 5 13.49 -4.74 -7.95
C SER A 5 12.57 -3.59 -8.39
N TYR A 6 11.29 -3.62 -7.99
CA TYR A 6 10.33 -2.55 -8.26
C TYR A 6 10.73 -1.22 -7.58
N LEU A 7 11.17 -1.26 -6.31
CA LEU A 7 11.69 -0.09 -5.60
C LEU A 7 12.87 0.56 -6.37
N ARG A 8 13.85 -0.25 -6.78
CA ARG A 8 15.02 0.25 -7.54
C ARG A 8 14.61 0.89 -8.86
N ALA A 9 13.76 0.22 -9.64
CA ALA A 9 13.26 0.75 -10.90
C ALA A 9 12.46 2.06 -10.71
N THR A 10 11.78 2.22 -9.57
CA THR A 10 11.04 3.44 -9.24
C THR A 10 11.98 4.59 -8.89
N GLN A 11 13.06 4.32 -8.15
CA GLN A 11 14.09 5.32 -7.84
C GLN A 11 14.74 5.87 -9.12
N GLU A 12 15.04 5.03 -10.10
CA GLU A 12 15.58 5.47 -11.39
C GLU A 12 14.64 6.45 -12.12
N ARG A 13 13.33 6.20 -12.07
CA ARG A 13 12.31 7.07 -12.73
C ARG A 13 12.22 8.47 -12.11
N THR A 14 12.60 8.65 -10.85
CA THR A 14 12.61 9.98 -10.20
C THR A 14 13.59 10.96 -10.84
N GLN A 15 14.56 10.48 -11.63
CA GLN A 15 15.54 11.31 -12.34
C GLN A 15 15.00 11.93 -13.64
N SER A 16 13.78 11.56 -14.05
CA SER A 16 13.11 12.13 -15.22
C SER A 16 12.36 13.42 -14.89
N CYS A 17 11.91 14.16 -15.90
CA CYS A 17 11.07 15.35 -15.74
C CYS A 17 9.63 15.05 -16.20
N GLY A 18 8.61 15.50 -15.44
CA GLY A 18 7.19 15.35 -15.79
C GLY A 18 6.37 14.54 -14.78
N GLU A 19 5.10 14.28 -15.10
CA GLU A 19 4.12 13.62 -14.21
C GLU A 19 4.59 12.24 -13.74
N ALA A 20 5.23 11.45 -14.62
CA ALA A 20 5.77 10.15 -14.27
C ALA A 20 6.87 10.23 -13.18
N ALA A 21 7.67 11.29 -13.17
CA ALA A 21 8.68 11.53 -12.15
C ALA A 21 8.05 11.90 -10.81
N ILE A 22 6.97 12.71 -10.84
CA ILE A 22 6.21 13.08 -9.64
C ILE A 22 5.54 11.85 -9.02
N ALA A 23 4.89 11.01 -9.83
CA ALA A 23 4.28 9.77 -9.37
C ALA A 23 5.33 8.81 -8.77
N ALA A 24 6.48 8.63 -9.44
CA ALA A 24 7.58 7.84 -8.90
C ALA A 24 8.10 8.39 -7.56
N LEU A 25 8.20 9.72 -7.42
CA LEU A 25 8.62 10.36 -6.18
C LEU A 25 7.60 10.13 -5.05
N GLN A 26 6.30 10.17 -5.33
CA GLN A 26 5.26 9.85 -4.35
C GLN A 26 5.41 8.42 -3.83
N LEU A 27 5.63 7.46 -4.72
CA LEU A 27 5.87 6.06 -4.38
C LEU A 27 7.11 5.88 -3.50
N VAL A 28 8.21 6.59 -3.79
CA VAL A 28 9.43 6.57 -2.95
C VAL A 28 9.14 7.17 -1.56
N ARG A 29 8.42 8.29 -1.49
CA ARG A 29 8.04 8.90 -0.20
C ARG A 29 7.16 7.98 0.64
N LEU A 30 6.27 7.22 0.00
CA LEU A 30 5.43 6.24 0.67
C LEU A 30 6.28 5.11 1.27
N TYR A 31 7.27 4.61 0.53
CA TYR A 31 8.26 3.67 1.07
C TYR A 31 9.00 4.24 2.27
N ASP A 32 9.52 5.47 2.18
CA ASP A 32 10.28 6.10 3.27
C ASP A 32 9.41 6.30 4.52
N ALA A 33 8.15 6.70 4.33
CA ALA A 33 7.19 6.87 5.42
C ALA A 33 6.87 5.55 6.12
N ALA A 34 6.67 4.45 5.37
CA ALA A 34 6.49 3.12 5.94
C ALA A 34 7.78 2.60 6.60
N ALA A 35 8.95 2.80 5.97
CA ALA A 35 10.24 2.37 6.49
C ALA A 35 10.61 3.07 7.81
N ALA A 36 10.18 4.32 8.01
CA ALA A 36 10.35 5.05 9.26
C ALA A 36 9.52 4.50 10.43
N ARG A 37 8.62 3.53 10.19
CA ARG A 37 7.70 2.93 11.17
C ARG A 37 7.93 1.40 11.26
N PRO A 38 9.00 0.94 11.91
CA PRO A 38 9.27 -0.49 12.04
C PRO A 38 8.15 -1.21 12.81
N ASN A 39 7.83 -2.43 12.39
CA ASN A 39 6.70 -3.23 12.90
C ASN A 39 5.32 -2.53 12.84
N GLY A 40 5.18 -1.49 12.01
CA GLY A 40 3.94 -0.73 11.90
C GLY A 40 2.81 -1.49 11.19
N THR A 41 1.58 -1.09 11.51
CA THR A 41 0.36 -1.50 10.82
C THR A 41 -0.03 -0.42 9.83
N PHE A 42 -0.10 -0.78 8.54
CA PHE A 42 -0.38 0.14 7.46
C PHE A 42 -1.71 -0.18 6.79
N LEU A 43 -2.45 0.85 6.39
CA LEU A 43 -3.70 0.75 5.65
C LEU A 43 -3.60 1.47 4.31
N GLU A 44 -3.92 0.77 3.22
CA GLU A 44 -4.08 1.32 1.87
C GLU A 44 -5.56 1.26 1.48
N LEU A 45 -6.10 2.39 1.04
CA LEU A 45 -7.45 2.49 0.45
C LEU A 45 -7.31 2.80 -1.04
N GLY A 46 -7.71 1.84 -1.88
CA GLY A 46 -7.44 1.81 -3.33
C GLY A 46 -6.18 1.03 -3.64
N THR A 47 -6.32 -0.14 -4.28
CA THR A 47 -5.20 -1.06 -4.58
C THR A 47 -4.82 -1.05 -6.06
N ASP A 48 -5.83 -1.03 -6.96
CA ASP A 48 -5.67 -1.11 -8.42
C ASP A 48 -4.63 -2.17 -8.87
N ARG A 49 -3.55 -1.78 -9.56
CA ARG A 49 -2.47 -2.68 -10.00
C ARG A 49 -1.34 -2.90 -8.97
N GLY A 50 -1.48 -2.37 -7.76
CA GLY A 50 -0.60 -2.60 -6.63
C GLY A 50 0.73 -1.84 -6.63
N GLN A 51 0.78 -0.65 -7.23
CA GLN A 51 2.02 0.15 -7.23
C GLN A 51 2.40 0.62 -5.82
N ALA A 52 1.47 1.27 -5.11
CA ALA A 52 1.64 1.68 -3.72
C ALA A 52 1.78 0.47 -2.78
N THR A 53 0.95 -0.56 -2.96
CA THR A 53 1.03 -1.85 -2.27
C THR A 53 2.45 -2.41 -2.26
N LYS A 54 3.12 -2.47 -3.42
CA LYS A 54 4.49 -2.99 -3.54
C LYS A 54 5.49 -2.13 -2.76
N MET A 55 5.34 -0.81 -2.78
CA MET A 55 6.25 0.09 -2.07
C MET A 55 6.13 -0.06 -0.55
N ILE A 56 4.90 -0.10 -0.02
CA ILE A 56 4.70 -0.31 1.41
C ILE A 56 5.19 -1.72 1.80
N LEU A 57 4.88 -2.75 1.03
CA LEU A 57 5.35 -4.12 1.30
C LEU A 57 6.88 -4.22 1.27
N ALA A 58 7.57 -3.48 0.40
CA ALA A 58 9.03 -3.43 0.40
C ALA A 58 9.58 -2.95 1.77
N ALA A 59 8.90 -2.00 2.41
CA ALA A 59 9.25 -1.54 3.75
C ALA A 59 8.87 -2.57 4.82
N CYS A 60 7.69 -3.20 4.71
CA CYS A 60 7.24 -4.27 5.61
C CYS A 60 8.23 -5.44 5.65
N GLU A 61 8.70 -5.91 4.50
CA GLU A 61 9.65 -7.02 4.43
C GLU A 61 11.00 -6.69 5.07
N LYS A 62 11.40 -5.42 5.02
CA LYS A 62 12.66 -4.95 5.62
C LYS A 62 12.54 -4.77 7.14
N ASN A 63 11.42 -4.22 7.60
CA ASN A 63 11.30 -3.67 8.96
C ASN A 63 10.19 -4.32 9.81
N GLY A 64 9.59 -5.42 9.34
CA GLY A 64 8.68 -6.24 10.14
C GLY A 64 7.21 -5.81 10.16
N GLY A 65 6.81 -4.79 9.39
CA GLY A 65 5.43 -4.28 9.36
C GLY A 65 4.43 -5.20 8.65
N ASN A 66 3.15 -4.80 8.68
CA ASN A 66 2.04 -5.45 7.98
C ASN A 66 1.21 -4.42 7.20
N LEU A 67 0.75 -4.78 6.01
CA LEU A 67 -0.11 -3.96 5.17
C LEU A 67 -1.49 -4.62 5.01
N VAL A 68 -2.53 -3.84 5.24
CA VAL A 68 -3.90 -4.15 4.82
C VAL A 68 -4.26 -3.25 3.65
N SER A 69 -4.69 -3.83 2.53
CA SER A 69 -5.19 -3.08 1.38
C SER A 69 -6.67 -3.34 1.16
N VAL A 70 -7.44 -2.29 0.92
CA VAL A 70 -8.89 -2.34 0.70
C VAL A 70 -9.22 -1.78 -0.68
N ASP A 71 -9.99 -2.53 -1.47
CA ASP A 71 -10.55 -2.08 -2.75
C ASP A 71 -11.92 -2.75 -2.98
N ILE A 72 -12.82 -2.08 -3.69
CA ILE A 72 -14.12 -2.64 -4.05
C ILE A 72 -13.97 -3.73 -5.13
N ARG A 73 -12.95 -3.61 -5.99
CA ARG A 73 -12.60 -4.59 -7.02
C ARG A 73 -11.70 -5.66 -6.43
N ASP A 74 -11.73 -6.87 -7.00
CA ASP A 74 -10.79 -7.90 -6.60
C ASP A 74 -9.39 -7.59 -7.15
N CYS A 75 -8.49 -7.17 -6.25
CA CYS A 75 -7.10 -6.88 -6.51
C CYS A 75 -6.17 -7.89 -5.80
N SER A 76 -6.67 -9.06 -5.41
CA SER A 76 -5.91 -10.08 -4.66
C SER A 76 -4.64 -10.57 -5.37
N SER A 77 -4.53 -10.38 -6.68
CA SER A 77 -3.34 -10.71 -7.49
C SER A 77 -2.29 -9.59 -7.56
N ALA A 78 -2.54 -8.43 -6.96
CA ALA A 78 -1.66 -7.26 -7.05
C ALA A 78 -0.29 -7.46 -6.38
N ALA A 79 -0.21 -8.34 -5.38
CA ALA A 79 1.02 -8.72 -4.69
C ALA A 79 0.92 -10.14 -4.10
N VAL A 80 2.07 -10.68 -3.68
CA VAL A 80 2.13 -11.94 -2.90
C VAL A 80 3.12 -11.73 -1.77
N SER A 81 2.63 -11.68 -0.53
CA SER A 81 3.44 -11.57 0.69
C SER A 81 2.65 -12.09 1.89
N CYS A 82 3.33 -12.70 2.86
CA CYS A 82 2.72 -13.08 4.14
C CYS A 82 2.44 -11.88 5.06
N ARG A 83 2.98 -10.70 4.74
CA ARG A 83 2.76 -9.43 5.45
C ARG A 83 1.62 -8.61 4.86
N TRP A 84 0.93 -9.17 3.87
CA TRP A 84 -0.14 -8.50 3.15
C TRP A 84 -1.48 -9.19 3.40
N THR A 85 -2.48 -8.39 3.74
CA THR A 85 -3.88 -8.82 3.78
C THR A 85 -4.68 -7.98 2.80
N PHE A 86 -5.25 -8.61 1.77
CA PHE A 86 -6.17 -7.96 0.86
C PHE A 86 -7.62 -8.14 1.33
N VAL A 87 -8.38 -7.05 1.38
CA VAL A 87 -9.79 -7.04 1.73
C VAL A 87 -10.58 -6.45 0.58
N GLN A 88 -11.28 -7.31 -0.18
CA GLN A 88 -12.28 -6.84 -1.12
C GLN A 88 -13.52 -6.36 -0.37
N ALA A 89 -13.72 -5.04 -0.33
CA ALA A 89 -14.84 -4.38 0.32
C ALA A 89 -14.96 -2.90 -0.11
N ASP A 90 -16.15 -2.32 0.07
CA ASP A 90 -16.29 -0.87 0.09
C ASP A 90 -15.56 -0.30 1.32
N SER A 91 -14.73 0.74 1.14
CA SER A 91 -13.98 1.39 2.22
C SER A 91 -14.87 1.98 3.34
N THR A 92 -16.16 2.20 3.07
CA THR A 92 -17.15 2.64 4.06
C THR A 92 -17.69 1.51 4.94
N ASP A 93 -17.55 0.24 4.52
CA ASP A 93 -17.95 -0.94 5.32
C ASP A 93 -16.87 -1.32 6.35
N ARG A 94 -16.74 -0.46 7.36
CA ARG A 94 -15.81 -0.65 8.48
C ARG A 94 -15.97 -2.00 9.17
N LYS A 95 -17.20 -2.52 9.29
CA LYS A 95 -17.46 -3.77 10.02
C LYS A 95 -16.83 -4.95 9.28
N THR A 96 -17.04 -5.04 7.97
CA THR A 96 -16.43 -6.09 7.14
C THR A 96 -14.91 -5.98 7.14
N ILE A 97 -14.37 -4.76 7.02
CA ILE A 97 -12.91 -4.52 7.01
C ILE A 97 -12.27 -4.99 8.33
N LEU A 98 -12.78 -4.56 9.48
CA LEU A 98 -12.22 -4.92 10.80
C LEU A 98 -12.37 -6.41 11.13
N ASN A 99 -13.42 -7.07 10.62
CA ASN A 99 -13.59 -8.52 10.78
C ASN A 99 -12.57 -9.32 9.97
N LYS A 100 -12.26 -8.88 8.74
CA LYS A 100 -11.30 -9.56 7.85
C LYS A 100 -9.84 -9.21 8.19
N ALA A 101 -9.59 -8.02 8.73
CA ALA A 101 -8.26 -7.54 9.10
C ALA A 101 -8.25 -7.04 10.56
N PRO A 102 -8.31 -7.95 11.55
CA PRO A 102 -8.42 -7.58 12.96
C PRO A 102 -7.22 -6.79 13.49
N ILE A 103 -6.05 -6.89 12.85
CA ILE A 103 -4.85 -6.09 13.19
C ILE A 103 -5.11 -4.58 13.17
N LEU A 104 -6.08 -4.11 12.39
CA LEU A 104 -6.47 -2.70 12.35
C LEU A 104 -7.13 -2.21 13.64
N GLN A 105 -7.61 -3.12 14.50
CA GLN A 105 -8.21 -2.77 15.79
C GLN A 105 -7.16 -2.29 16.80
N ASP A 106 -5.90 -2.68 16.63
CA ASP A 106 -4.79 -2.30 17.51
C ASP A 106 -4.22 -0.90 17.21
N GLY A 107 -4.65 -0.30 16.08
CA GLY A 107 -4.19 1.01 15.62
C GLY A 107 -3.59 0.97 14.21
N ILE A 108 -3.41 2.15 13.62
CA ILE A 108 -2.85 2.32 12.29
C ILE A 108 -1.76 3.38 12.35
N ASP A 109 -0.54 3.03 11.92
CA ASP A 109 0.63 3.92 11.94
C ASP A 109 0.74 4.77 10.68
N LEU A 110 0.19 4.30 9.57
CA LEU A 110 0.13 5.00 8.28
C LEU A 110 -1.14 4.61 7.53
N VAL A 111 -1.88 5.62 7.06
CA VAL A 111 -2.99 5.47 6.12
C VAL A 111 -2.59 6.12 4.80
N TYR A 112 -2.69 5.37 3.70
CA TYR A 112 -2.58 5.87 2.33
C TYR A 112 -3.96 5.82 1.67
N VAL A 113 -4.41 6.94 1.11
CA VAL A 113 -5.71 7.08 0.46
C VAL A 113 -5.50 7.46 -0.99
N ASP A 114 -5.88 6.56 -1.89
CA ASP A 114 -5.75 6.71 -3.34
C ASP A 114 -6.99 6.13 -4.02
N SER A 115 -8.14 6.67 -3.62
CA SER A 115 -9.44 6.29 -4.13
C SER A 115 -9.96 7.34 -5.10
N LEU A 116 -10.40 6.89 -6.27
CA LEU A 116 -11.21 7.71 -7.17
C LEU A 116 -12.66 7.64 -6.70
N HIS A 117 -13.16 8.75 -6.16
CA HIS A 117 -14.58 8.91 -5.85
C HIS A 117 -15.23 9.72 -6.96
N THR A 118 -16.12 9.10 -7.72
CA THR A 118 -17.07 9.84 -8.56
C THR A 118 -18.27 10.22 -7.70
N PRO A 119 -18.66 11.50 -7.64
CA PRO A 119 -19.93 11.86 -7.02
C PRO A 119 -21.07 11.21 -7.81
N GLU A 120 -21.98 10.54 -7.11
CA GLU A 120 -23.33 10.26 -7.61
C GLU A 120 -24.24 11.49 -7.40
#